data_AF-A0A7M7PMI2-F1
#
_entry.id   AF-A0A7M7PMI2-F1
#
_cell.length_a   1.000
_cell.length_b   1.000
_cell.length_c   1.000
_cell.angle_alpha   90.00
_cell.angle_beta   90.00
_cell.angle_gamma   90.00
#
_symmetry.space_group_name_H-M   'P 1'
#
loop_
_entity.id
_entity.type
_entity.pdbx_description
1 polymer ?
#
loop_
_entity_poly.entity_id
_entity_poly.type
_entity_poly.pdbx_seq_one_letter_code
_entity_poly.pdbx_strand_id
1 'polypeptide(L)'
;MPCDVFTGRCEEGCESGWSGEGCQVPSVCPVGYFGINCTDHCNCPDNVGCDKVSGFCITTEGECEVGFTSDSVDMPESCNSYTGCYNLCSGTCHCRDGEDDCNPMNGSCSSGRCHPRWTGESCQIDRFQSAREKTNPGIAMFSCAISFDSPTNVEPDLVKATTGDFSRDNWETAKDPPQNISSTIINFTFIIQDLTNDSPIYCFIGDPFNKSSEFGYVKLASAPFYELPILTSLPTLVASGNYWVVISWRPWNSSIDSGDGPITSYRVYVHTEDGNETHSATLLPDGSLDTGSSRGRREVTSKALDLLEYNITGLEDGTNYEIQIAVIREGPKGEGDRGPPFSVKTQEFLW
;
A
#
# COMPACT_ATOMS: atom_id res chain seq x y z
N MET A 1 -38.83 8.69 30.01
CA MET A 1 -40.17 8.90 29.38
C MET A 1 -41.16 7.87 29.92
N PRO A 2 -42.46 8.18 30.12
CA PRO A 2 -43.44 7.19 30.56
C PRO A 2 -43.96 6.38 29.37
N CYS A 3 -43.75 5.06 29.39
CA CYS A 3 -44.36 4.14 28.43
C CYS A 3 -45.57 3.45 29.08
N ASP A 4 -46.57 3.12 28.28
CA ASP A 4 -47.79 2.46 28.74
C ASP A 4 -47.43 1.11 29.39
N VAL A 5 -47.86 0.92 30.64
CA VAL A 5 -47.42 -0.20 31.47
C VAL A 5 -48.03 -1.56 31.08
N PHE A 6 -49.05 -1.57 30.21
CA PHE A 6 -49.73 -2.79 29.77
C PHE A 6 -49.35 -3.20 28.34
N THR A 7 -49.15 -2.23 27.46
CA THR A 7 -48.82 -2.43 26.04
C THR A 7 -47.33 -2.25 25.75
N GLY A 8 -46.58 -1.60 26.65
CA GLY A 8 -45.17 -1.28 26.45
C GLY A 8 -44.92 -0.13 25.48
N ARG A 9 -45.97 0.51 24.94
CA ARG A 9 -45.85 1.55 23.92
C ARG A 9 -45.48 2.90 24.53
N CYS A 10 -44.54 3.61 23.92
CA CYS A 10 -44.13 4.94 24.35
C CYS A 10 -44.80 6.00 23.45
N GLU A 11 -45.84 6.68 23.95
CA GLU A 11 -46.66 7.59 23.14
C GLU A 11 -45.97 8.91 22.78
N GLU A 12 -45.03 9.37 23.61
CA GLU A 12 -44.27 10.62 23.40
C GLU A 12 -43.03 10.44 22.50
N GLY A 13 -42.87 9.25 21.91
CA GLY A 13 -41.71 8.90 21.09
C GLY A 13 -40.53 8.38 21.93
N CYS A 14 -39.38 8.20 21.27
CA CYS A 14 -38.20 7.57 21.86
C CYS A 14 -37.05 8.55 22.11
N GLU A 15 -36.20 8.22 23.08
CA GLU A 15 -34.98 8.98 23.35
C GLU A 15 -34.02 8.88 22.16
N SER A 16 -33.16 9.88 21.99
CA SER A 16 -32.16 9.87 20.92
C SER A 16 -31.32 8.59 21.01
N GLY A 17 -31.33 7.82 19.92
CA GLY A 17 -30.65 6.52 19.87
C GLY A 17 -31.56 5.31 20.12
N TRP A 18 -32.87 5.49 20.28
CA TRP A 18 -33.83 4.39 20.46
C TRP A 18 -35.02 4.51 19.51
N SER A 19 -35.58 3.37 19.11
CA SER A 19 -36.73 3.28 18.20
C SER A 19 -37.60 2.03 18.49
N GLY A 20 -38.71 1.88 17.77
CA GLY A 20 -39.69 0.82 18.00
C GLY A 20 -40.88 1.30 18.84
N GLU A 21 -41.98 0.54 18.83
CA GLU A 21 -43.24 0.93 19.47
C GLU A 21 -43.09 1.18 20.99
N GLY A 22 -42.17 0.46 21.64
CA GLY A 22 -41.79 0.64 23.03
C GLY A 22 -40.35 1.10 23.25
N CYS A 23 -39.74 1.74 22.24
CA CYS A 23 -38.35 2.21 22.28
C CYS A 23 -37.33 1.11 22.62
N GLN A 24 -37.61 -0.12 22.21
CA GLN A 24 -36.81 -1.31 22.51
C GLN A 24 -35.65 -1.55 21.54
N VAL A 25 -35.61 -0.85 20.41
CA VAL A 25 -34.59 -1.03 19.37
C VAL A 25 -33.50 0.04 19.54
N PRO A 26 -32.24 -0.33 19.82
CA PRO A 26 -31.14 0.63 19.95
C PRO A 26 -30.65 1.12 18.57
N SER A 27 -29.99 2.28 18.54
CA SER A 27 -29.36 2.82 17.33
C SER A 27 -28.15 2.02 16.88
N VAL A 28 -27.53 1.28 17.79
CA VAL A 28 -26.44 0.32 17.54
C VAL A 28 -26.87 -1.04 18.08
N CYS A 29 -26.77 -2.08 17.25
CA CYS A 29 -27.17 -3.43 17.65
C CYS A 29 -26.15 -4.08 18.61
N PRO A 30 -26.58 -5.02 19.46
CA PRO A 30 -25.66 -5.85 20.23
C PRO A 30 -24.69 -6.61 19.31
N VAL A 31 -23.50 -6.94 19.83
CA VAL A 31 -22.50 -7.74 19.11
C VAL A 31 -23.12 -9.04 18.59
N GLY A 32 -22.88 -9.35 17.31
CA GLY A 32 -23.45 -10.51 16.63
C GLY A 32 -24.85 -10.29 16.01
N TYR A 33 -25.43 -9.09 16.12
CA TYR A 33 -26.76 -8.77 15.60
C TYR A 33 -26.79 -7.55 14.68
N PHE A 34 -27.71 -7.56 13.71
CA PHE A 34 -27.99 -6.48 12.77
C PHE A 34 -29.48 -6.43 12.38
N GLY A 35 -29.82 -5.56 11.42
CA GLY A 35 -31.17 -5.35 10.90
C GLY A 35 -31.89 -4.18 11.56
N ILE A 36 -32.96 -3.71 10.91
CA ILE A 36 -33.73 -2.54 11.36
C ILE A 36 -34.28 -2.69 12.80
N ASN A 37 -34.47 -3.94 13.25
CA ASN A 37 -34.94 -4.30 14.59
C ASN A 37 -33.86 -4.96 15.48
N CYS A 38 -32.61 -5.09 15.02
CA CYS A 38 -31.53 -5.81 15.73
C CYS A 38 -31.89 -7.27 16.09
N THR A 39 -32.61 -7.96 15.21
CA THR A 39 -33.05 -9.34 15.39
C THR A 39 -32.28 -10.34 14.54
N ASP A 40 -31.54 -9.88 13.54
CA ASP A 40 -30.86 -10.72 12.57
C ASP A 40 -29.43 -11.00 13.04
N HIS A 41 -28.92 -12.22 12.83
CA HIS A 41 -27.58 -12.63 13.26
C HIS A 41 -26.54 -12.43 12.16
N CYS A 42 -25.40 -11.81 12.46
CA CYS A 42 -24.27 -11.75 11.53
C CYS A 42 -23.26 -12.87 11.79
N ASN A 43 -22.78 -13.49 10.71
CA ASN A 43 -21.84 -14.63 10.75
C ASN A 43 -20.38 -14.16 10.70
N CYS A 44 -20.04 -13.22 11.58
CA CYS A 44 -18.68 -12.72 11.75
C CYS A 44 -17.91 -13.62 12.73
N PRO A 45 -16.56 -13.61 12.69
CA PRO A 45 -15.73 -14.27 13.70
C PRO A 45 -16.07 -13.84 15.15
N ASP A 46 -15.78 -14.70 16.13
CA ASP A 46 -16.19 -14.52 17.53
C ASP A 46 -15.91 -13.10 18.10
N ASN A 47 -16.92 -12.54 18.79
CA ASN A 47 -16.90 -11.22 19.43
C ASN A 47 -16.74 -10.00 18.49
N VAL A 48 -17.04 -10.17 17.20
CA VAL A 48 -17.03 -9.08 16.21
C VAL A 48 -18.44 -8.49 16.03
N GLY A 49 -18.53 -7.16 16.11
CA GLY A 49 -19.75 -6.42 15.76
C GLY A 49 -19.85 -6.21 14.24
N CYS A 50 -21.08 -6.16 13.74
CA CYS A 50 -21.38 -5.94 12.33
C CYS A 50 -22.17 -4.64 12.12
N ASP A 51 -22.16 -4.10 10.90
CA ASP A 51 -22.95 -2.93 10.53
C ASP A 51 -24.45 -3.19 10.76
N LYS A 52 -25.14 -2.24 11.39
CA LYS A 52 -26.55 -2.41 11.76
C LYS A 52 -27.46 -2.58 10.55
N VAL A 53 -27.16 -1.94 9.43
CA VAL A 53 -28.03 -1.93 8.26
C VAL A 53 -27.62 -3.06 7.30
N SER A 54 -26.32 -3.22 7.06
CA SER A 54 -25.79 -4.18 6.08
C SER A 54 -25.24 -5.47 6.67
N GLY A 55 -25.19 -5.67 7.99
CA GLY A 55 -24.62 -6.90 8.57
C GLY A 55 -23.14 -7.13 8.24
N PHE A 56 -22.45 -6.12 7.71
CA PHE A 56 -21.05 -6.18 7.29
C PHE A 56 -20.13 -6.30 8.51
N CYS A 57 -19.19 -7.24 8.49
CA CYS A 57 -18.23 -7.44 9.58
C CYS A 57 -17.14 -6.35 9.56
N ILE A 58 -17.45 -5.19 10.13
CA ILE A 58 -16.61 -3.98 10.06
C ILE A 58 -15.20 -4.24 10.59
N THR A 59 -15.08 -4.89 11.75
CA THR A 59 -13.79 -5.03 12.43
C THR A 59 -12.92 -6.13 11.83
N THR A 60 -13.50 -7.02 11.02
CA THR A 60 -12.78 -8.06 10.28
C THR A 60 -12.77 -7.77 8.78
N GLU A 61 -13.10 -6.54 8.38
CA GLU A 61 -13.12 -6.10 6.98
C GLU A 61 -13.89 -7.05 6.05
N GLY A 62 -14.99 -7.64 6.55
CA GLY A 62 -15.81 -8.58 5.79
C GLY A 62 -15.38 -10.04 5.85
N GLU A 63 -14.35 -10.42 6.64
CA GLU A 63 -14.08 -11.83 6.91
C GLU A 63 -15.25 -12.43 7.69
N CYS A 64 -15.85 -13.48 7.10
CA CYS A 64 -16.90 -14.27 7.71
C CYS A 64 -16.33 -15.44 8.52
N GLU A 65 -17.12 -15.97 9.44
CA GLU A 65 -16.80 -17.22 10.13
C GLU A 65 -16.63 -18.37 9.13
N VAL A 66 -15.84 -19.38 9.50
CA VAL A 66 -15.56 -20.56 8.66
C VAL A 66 -16.88 -21.20 8.20
N GLY A 67 -17.12 -21.21 6.89
CA GLY A 67 -18.33 -21.79 6.27
C GLY A 67 -19.32 -20.78 5.68
N PHE A 68 -19.04 -19.47 5.79
CA PHE A 68 -19.88 -18.40 5.22
C PHE A 68 -19.11 -17.59 4.18
N THR A 69 -19.82 -17.02 3.21
CA THR A 69 -19.26 -16.17 2.15
C THR A 69 -20.06 -14.90 1.95
N SER A 70 -19.44 -13.92 1.33
CA SER A 70 -19.96 -12.57 1.21
C SER A 70 -20.55 -12.40 -0.21
N ASP A 71 -21.76 -11.83 -0.36
CA ASP A 71 -22.48 -11.75 -1.67
C ASP A 71 -21.75 -10.92 -2.73
N SER A 72 -20.81 -10.11 -2.28
CA SER A 72 -19.80 -9.45 -3.06
C SER A 72 -18.50 -9.66 -2.31
N VAL A 73 -17.48 -10.14 -3.01
CA VAL A 73 -16.21 -10.45 -2.36
C VAL A 73 -15.64 -9.12 -1.75
N ASP A 74 -15.91 -7.93 -2.31
CA ASP A 74 -15.32 -6.64 -1.89
C ASP A 74 -16.25 -5.70 -1.11
N MET A 75 -17.57 -5.94 -1.17
CA MET A 75 -18.53 -5.08 -0.49
C MET A 75 -19.79 -5.86 -0.08
N PRO A 76 -19.71 -6.67 0.97
CA PRO A 76 -20.81 -7.54 1.33
C PRO A 76 -21.89 -6.81 2.12
N GLU A 77 -23.12 -6.91 1.62
CA GLU A 77 -24.35 -6.53 2.32
C GLU A 77 -24.78 -7.59 3.37
N SER A 78 -23.97 -8.63 3.63
CA SER A 78 -24.03 -9.58 4.77
C SER A 78 -23.11 -10.80 4.54
N CYS A 79 -22.74 -11.52 5.62
CA CYS A 79 -22.13 -12.86 5.53
C CYS A 79 -23.24 -13.92 5.35
N ASN A 80 -23.45 -14.38 4.12
CA ASN A 80 -24.46 -15.36 3.76
C ASN A 80 -23.83 -16.73 3.41
N SER A 81 -24.62 -17.79 3.39
CA SER A 81 -24.16 -19.10 2.93
C SER A 81 -24.30 -19.19 1.39
N TYR A 82 -23.29 -18.82 0.61
CA TYR A 82 -23.34 -19.02 -0.87
C TYR A 82 -22.48 -20.17 -1.39
N THR A 83 -21.75 -20.87 -0.54
CA THR A 83 -20.88 -21.96 -0.98
C THR A 83 -21.42 -23.29 -0.53
N GLY A 84 -21.85 -24.08 -1.51
CA GLY A 84 -21.87 -25.52 -1.33
C GLY A 84 -20.48 -25.99 -0.89
N CYS A 85 -20.45 -27.05 -0.11
CA CYS A 85 -19.21 -27.70 0.27
C CYS A 85 -19.11 -29.03 -0.49
N TYR A 86 -17.89 -29.53 -0.68
CA TYR A 86 -17.70 -30.85 -1.26
C TYR A 86 -16.83 -31.73 -0.38
N ASN A 87 -16.92 -33.05 -0.61
CA ASN A 87 -16.16 -34.06 0.11
C ASN A 87 -16.35 -33.94 1.63
N LEU A 88 -17.60 -34.07 2.10
CA LEU A 88 -17.96 -33.91 3.52
C LEU A 88 -17.54 -32.55 4.10
N CYS A 89 -17.65 -31.51 3.28
CA CYS A 89 -17.20 -30.16 3.61
C CYS A 89 -15.71 -30.04 3.98
N SER A 90 -14.86 -30.95 3.49
CA SER A 90 -13.41 -30.73 3.57
C SER A 90 -12.91 -29.69 2.57
N GLY A 91 -13.73 -29.33 1.59
CA GLY A 91 -13.45 -28.32 0.58
C GLY A 91 -14.66 -27.42 0.29
N THR A 92 -14.37 -26.22 -0.19
CA THR A 92 -15.36 -25.17 -0.51
C THR A 92 -15.58 -25.10 -2.02
N CYS A 93 -16.82 -25.01 -2.49
CA CYS A 93 -17.08 -24.74 -3.90
C CYS A 93 -16.98 -23.26 -4.24
N HIS A 94 -16.47 -22.94 -5.42
CA HIS A 94 -16.41 -21.57 -5.94
C HIS A 94 -17.13 -21.45 -7.29
N CYS A 95 -18.34 -22.02 -7.34
CA CYS A 95 -19.21 -21.96 -8.50
C CYS A 95 -19.90 -20.60 -8.60
N ARG A 96 -20.03 -20.08 -9.82
CA ARG A 96 -20.66 -18.77 -10.06
C ARG A 96 -22.13 -18.75 -9.66
N ASP A 97 -22.83 -19.84 -9.92
CA ASP A 97 -24.28 -19.92 -9.75
C ASP A 97 -24.69 -20.39 -8.33
N GLY A 98 -23.75 -20.42 -7.37
CA GLY A 98 -24.01 -20.70 -5.96
C GLY A 98 -23.96 -22.18 -5.56
N GLU A 99 -24.52 -22.49 -4.38
CA GLU A 99 -24.49 -23.84 -3.77
C GLU A 99 -25.14 -24.92 -4.63
N ASP A 100 -26.29 -24.64 -5.24
CA ASP A 100 -27.02 -25.62 -6.06
C ASP A 100 -26.24 -26.07 -7.30
N ASP A 101 -25.26 -25.28 -7.74
CA ASP A 101 -24.38 -25.60 -8.87
C ASP A 101 -23.21 -26.52 -8.48
N CYS A 102 -22.89 -26.59 -7.18
CA CYS A 102 -21.76 -27.34 -6.65
C CYS A 102 -22.08 -28.84 -6.54
N ASN A 103 -21.24 -29.68 -7.14
CA ASN A 103 -21.29 -31.11 -6.89
C ASN A 103 -20.71 -31.43 -5.49
N PRO A 104 -21.50 -31.99 -4.56
CA PRO A 104 -21.09 -32.19 -3.16
C PRO A 104 -20.03 -33.29 -2.97
N MET A 105 -19.70 -34.08 -4.01
CA MET A 105 -18.69 -35.12 -3.92
C MET A 105 -17.29 -34.64 -4.32
N ASN A 106 -17.19 -33.84 -5.39
CA ASN A 106 -15.90 -33.48 -6.00
C ASN A 106 -15.70 -31.97 -6.18
N GLY A 107 -16.72 -31.14 -5.93
CA GLY A 107 -16.65 -29.69 -6.01
C GLY A 107 -16.77 -29.11 -7.42
N SER A 108 -17.11 -29.92 -8.43
CA SER A 108 -17.29 -29.43 -9.81
C SER A 108 -18.58 -28.64 -9.96
N CYS A 109 -18.57 -27.58 -10.76
CA CYS A 109 -19.74 -26.76 -11.05
C CYS A 109 -20.52 -27.32 -12.25
N SER A 110 -21.80 -27.62 -12.07
CA SER A 110 -22.65 -28.20 -13.12
C SER A 110 -22.84 -27.28 -14.34
N SER A 111 -22.79 -25.96 -14.11
CA SER A 111 -22.80 -24.90 -15.12
C SER A 111 -21.49 -24.80 -15.90
N GLY A 112 -20.40 -25.35 -15.35
CA GLY A 112 -19.04 -25.13 -15.83
C GLY A 112 -18.51 -23.71 -15.63
N ARG A 113 -19.19 -22.86 -14.84
CA ARG A 113 -18.81 -21.46 -14.62
C ARG A 113 -18.26 -21.25 -13.22
N CYS A 114 -17.03 -20.76 -13.17
CA CYS A 114 -16.38 -20.38 -11.93
C CYS A 114 -16.76 -18.97 -11.51
N HIS A 115 -16.75 -18.73 -10.20
CA HIS A 115 -16.67 -17.38 -9.67
C HIS A 115 -15.43 -16.67 -10.28
N PRO A 116 -15.46 -15.36 -10.61
CA PRO A 116 -14.40 -14.71 -11.42
C PRO A 116 -12.98 -14.72 -10.82
N ARG A 117 -12.86 -14.99 -9.52
CA ARG A 117 -11.57 -15.23 -8.82
C ARG A 117 -10.99 -16.64 -9.05
N TRP A 118 -11.79 -17.59 -9.51
CA TRP A 118 -11.43 -19.00 -9.59
C TRP A 118 -11.44 -19.49 -11.04
N THR A 119 -10.63 -20.50 -11.31
CA THR A 119 -10.42 -21.09 -12.65
C THR A 119 -10.20 -22.60 -12.54
N GLY A 120 -10.10 -23.26 -13.69
CA GLY A 120 -9.94 -24.71 -13.79
C GLY A 120 -11.27 -25.48 -13.74
N GLU A 121 -11.19 -26.77 -14.05
CA GLU A 121 -12.37 -27.64 -14.28
C GLU A 121 -13.31 -27.75 -13.07
N SER A 122 -12.80 -27.57 -11.85
CA SER A 122 -13.61 -27.60 -10.61
C SER A 122 -13.68 -26.24 -9.90
N CYS A 123 -13.17 -25.16 -10.50
CA CYS A 123 -13.16 -23.82 -9.90
C CYS A 123 -12.43 -23.77 -8.55
N GLN A 124 -11.34 -24.53 -8.42
CA GLN A 124 -10.55 -24.62 -7.17
C GLN A 124 -9.15 -24.02 -7.30
N ILE A 125 -8.83 -23.44 -8.45
CA ILE A 125 -7.53 -22.81 -8.69
C ILE A 125 -7.74 -21.29 -8.60
N ASP A 126 -7.01 -20.61 -7.73
CA ASP A 126 -7.05 -19.14 -7.67
C ASP A 126 -6.45 -18.59 -8.98
N ARG A 127 -7.24 -17.76 -9.66
CA ARG A 127 -6.84 -17.12 -10.91
C ARG A 127 -5.75 -16.07 -10.66
N PHE A 128 -5.68 -15.51 -9.45
CA PHE A 128 -4.76 -14.44 -9.10
C PHE A 128 -3.51 -14.99 -8.41
N GLN A 129 -2.36 -14.61 -8.95
CA GLN A 129 -1.05 -14.77 -8.30
C GLN A 129 -0.49 -13.38 -8.10
N SER A 130 -0.43 -12.92 -6.84
CA SER A 130 0.05 -11.57 -6.54
C SER A 130 1.38 -11.60 -5.79
N ALA A 131 2.23 -10.60 -6.08
CA ALA A 131 3.48 -10.38 -5.38
C ALA A 131 3.64 -8.89 -5.11
N ARG A 132 3.88 -8.54 -3.84
CA ARG A 132 4.17 -7.18 -3.39
C ARG A 132 5.61 -7.11 -2.94
N GLU A 133 6.39 -6.22 -3.55
CA GLU A 133 7.79 -5.99 -3.17
C GLU A 133 7.88 -5.03 -1.99
N LYS A 134 8.95 -5.15 -1.19
CA LYS A 134 9.31 -4.14 -0.19
C LYS A 134 9.70 -2.86 -0.95
N THR A 135 9.07 -1.74 -0.61
CA THR A 135 9.29 -0.44 -1.26
C THR A 135 9.57 0.66 -0.24
N ASN A 136 9.98 1.84 -0.72
CA ASN A 136 10.14 3.00 0.15
C ASN A 136 8.76 3.51 0.63
N PRO A 137 8.69 4.21 1.77
CA PRO A 137 7.43 4.75 2.28
C PRO A 137 6.73 5.65 1.27
N GLY A 138 5.39 5.58 1.25
CA GLY A 138 4.58 6.42 0.35
C GLY A 138 4.55 5.98 -1.11
N ILE A 139 5.09 4.81 -1.45
CA ILE A 139 4.98 4.20 -2.77
C ILE A 139 4.86 2.68 -2.64
N ALA A 140 4.03 2.04 -3.46
CA ALA A 140 4.01 0.59 -3.61
C ALA A 140 4.22 0.17 -5.05
N MET A 141 5.02 -0.88 -5.22
CA MET A 141 5.21 -1.59 -6.47
C MET A 141 4.82 -3.04 -6.25
N PHE A 142 3.98 -3.56 -7.14
CA PHE A 142 3.51 -4.93 -7.05
C PHE A 142 3.11 -5.44 -8.43
N SER A 143 2.93 -6.74 -8.50
CA SER A 143 2.47 -7.40 -9.70
C SER A 143 1.33 -8.38 -9.40
N CYS A 144 0.45 -8.52 -10.38
CA CYS A 144 -0.61 -9.51 -10.39
C CYS A 144 -0.50 -10.30 -11.68
N ALA A 145 -0.20 -11.59 -11.57
CA ALA A 145 -0.32 -12.53 -12.65
C ALA A 145 -1.71 -13.16 -12.63
N ILE A 146 -2.39 -13.13 -13.77
CA ILE A 146 -3.76 -13.63 -13.95
C ILE A 146 -3.72 -14.85 -14.86
N SER A 147 -4.33 -15.95 -14.40
CA SER A 147 -4.49 -17.19 -15.16
C SER A 147 -5.81 -17.21 -15.92
N PHE A 148 -5.74 -17.28 -17.25
CA PHE A 148 -6.90 -17.33 -18.14
C PHE A 148 -7.14 -18.75 -18.64
N ASP A 149 -8.41 -19.16 -18.70
CA ASP A 149 -8.82 -20.50 -19.16
C ASP A 149 -8.53 -20.74 -20.66
N SER A 150 -8.37 -19.67 -21.45
CA SER A 150 -8.03 -19.72 -22.88
C SER A 150 -6.97 -18.66 -23.22
N PRO A 151 -6.03 -18.96 -24.14
CA PRO A 151 -5.09 -17.96 -24.67
C PRO A 151 -5.87 -16.96 -25.53
N THR A 152 -6.32 -15.85 -24.94
CA THR A 152 -7.06 -14.80 -25.66
C THR A 152 -6.39 -13.46 -25.50
N ASN A 153 -6.64 -12.59 -26.50
CA ASN A 153 -6.28 -11.17 -26.53
C ASN A 153 -6.94 -10.43 -25.36
N VAL A 154 -6.40 -10.58 -24.15
CA VAL A 154 -6.85 -9.84 -22.97
C VAL A 154 -6.46 -8.38 -23.19
N GLU A 155 -7.47 -7.52 -23.26
CA GLU A 155 -7.24 -6.08 -23.30
C GLU A 155 -6.61 -5.66 -21.96
N PRO A 156 -5.44 -4.99 -21.95
CA PRO A 156 -4.74 -4.63 -20.72
C PRO A 156 -5.60 -3.86 -19.71
N ASP A 157 -6.61 -3.13 -20.18
CA ASP A 157 -7.54 -2.35 -19.37
C ASP A 157 -8.51 -3.19 -18.51
N LEU A 158 -8.56 -4.49 -18.73
CA LEU A 158 -9.45 -5.40 -17.98
C LEU A 158 -8.95 -5.68 -16.55
N VAL A 159 -7.65 -5.56 -16.31
CA VAL A 159 -7.02 -5.80 -15.00
C VAL A 159 -6.53 -4.47 -14.43
N LYS A 160 -6.99 -4.16 -13.22
CA LYS A 160 -6.70 -2.90 -12.54
C LYS A 160 -6.30 -3.16 -11.10
N ALA A 161 -5.77 -2.12 -10.47
CA ALA A 161 -5.53 -2.12 -9.05
C ALA A 161 -6.16 -0.90 -8.39
N THR A 162 -6.38 -0.99 -7.08
CA THR A 162 -6.90 0.13 -6.30
C THR A 162 -6.48 0.04 -4.83
N THR A 163 -6.73 1.10 -4.08
CA THR A 163 -6.53 1.16 -2.63
C THR A 163 -7.83 1.58 -1.94
N GLY A 164 -8.06 1.06 -0.74
CA GLY A 164 -9.21 1.44 0.07
C GLY A 164 -10.55 0.89 -0.45
N ASP A 165 -11.49 1.78 -0.78
CA ASP A 165 -12.92 1.51 -0.95
C ASP A 165 -13.38 1.23 -2.40
N PHE A 166 -12.46 0.89 -3.30
CA PHE A 166 -12.73 0.67 -4.73
C PHE A 166 -13.31 1.89 -5.48
N SER A 167 -13.23 3.10 -4.92
CA SER A 167 -13.58 4.32 -5.66
C SER A 167 -12.84 4.39 -7.00
N ARG A 168 -13.59 4.73 -8.07
CA ARG A 168 -13.04 4.83 -9.43
C ARG A 168 -11.90 5.85 -9.55
N ASP A 169 -11.87 6.84 -8.66
CA ASP A 169 -10.81 7.85 -8.61
C ASP A 169 -9.46 7.25 -8.17
N ASN A 170 -9.49 6.11 -7.47
CA ASN A 170 -8.31 5.39 -6.98
C ASN A 170 -7.92 4.23 -7.91
N TRP A 171 -8.50 4.11 -9.10
CA TRP A 171 -8.21 3.01 -10.01
C TRP A 171 -6.93 3.27 -10.79
N GLU A 172 -6.02 2.32 -10.71
CA GLU A 172 -4.74 2.35 -11.38
C GLU A 172 -4.70 1.31 -12.50
N THR A 173 -4.21 1.75 -13.66
CA THR A 173 -4.01 0.88 -14.81
C THR A 173 -2.63 0.22 -14.76
N ALA A 174 -2.55 -0.99 -15.31
CA ALA A 174 -1.28 -1.69 -15.38
C ALA A 174 -0.29 -0.94 -16.28
N LYS A 175 1.00 -1.04 -15.95
CA LYS A 175 2.07 -0.57 -16.84
C LYS A 175 2.07 -1.35 -18.15
N ASP A 176 2.13 -0.62 -19.26
CA ASP A 176 2.18 -1.17 -20.61
C ASP A 176 3.63 -1.44 -21.07
N PRO A 177 3.92 -2.56 -21.77
CA PRO A 177 3.04 -3.71 -21.99
C PRO A 177 3.02 -4.71 -20.83
N PRO A 178 1.89 -5.40 -20.59
CA PRO A 178 1.85 -6.57 -19.72
C PRO A 178 2.84 -7.65 -20.17
N GLN A 179 3.32 -8.45 -19.22
CA GLN A 179 4.32 -9.50 -19.50
C GLN A 179 3.66 -10.88 -19.60
N ASN A 180 3.79 -11.54 -20.75
CA ASN A 180 3.32 -12.92 -20.92
C ASN A 180 4.30 -13.89 -20.24
N ILE A 181 3.90 -14.49 -19.12
CA ILE A 181 4.67 -15.54 -18.45
C ILE A 181 4.50 -16.87 -19.21
N SER A 182 3.29 -17.15 -19.66
CA SER A 182 2.95 -18.33 -20.48
C SER A 182 1.83 -17.99 -21.46
N SER A 183 1.35 -18.98 -22.22
CA SER A 183 0.18 -18.80 -23.09
C SER A 183 -1.12 -18.47 -22.35
N THR A 184 -1.19 -18.75 -21.04
CA THR A 184 -2.40 -18.58 -20.22
C THR A 184 -2.19 -17.66 -19.02
N ILE A 185 -0.95 -17.23 -18.75
CA ILE A 185 -0.62 -16.39 -17.59
C ILE A 185 -0.01 -15.09 -18.07
N ILE A 186 -0.66 -13.98 -17.73
CA ILE A 186 -0.21 -12.62 -18.04
C ILE A 186 0.04 -11.89 -16.73
N ASN A 187 1.20 -11.26 -16.61
CA ASN A 187 1.60 -10.47 -15.46
C ASN A 187 1.40 -8.98 -15.69
N PHE A 188 0.71 -8.34 -14.76
CA PHE A 188 0.39 -6.92 -14.75
C PHE A 188 1.15 -6.26 -13.61
N THR A 189 1.92 -5.22 -13.91
CA THR A 189 2.71 -4.49 -12.91
C THR A 189 2.09 -3.13 -12.63
N PHE A 190 1.99 -2.76 -11.37
CA PHE A 190 1.37 -1.51 -10.92
C PHE A 190 2.33 -0.71 -10.05
N ILE A 191 2.17 0.61 -10.06
CA ILE A 191 2.81 1.51 -9.12
C ILE A 191 1.75 2.44 -8.55
N ILE A 192 1.62 2.44 -7.23
CA ILE A 192 0.72 3.33 -6.51
C ILE A 192 1.58 4.35 -5.75
N GLN A 193 1.33 5.63 -6.00
CA GLN A 193 1.94 6.74 -5.26
C GLN A 193 1.08 7.10 -4.05
N ASP A 194 1.69 7.81 -3.12
CA ASP A 194 1.04 8.40 -1.93
C ASP A 194 0.28 7.40 -1.06
N LEU A 195 0.76 6.16 -1.04
CA LEU A 195 0.19 5.08 -0.25
C LEU A 195 0.40 5.33 1.26
N THR A 196 -0.68 5.26 2.04
CA THR A 196 -0.61 5.27 3.51
C THR A 196 -0.31 3.87 4.05
N ASN A 197 0.34 3.79 5.22
CA ASN A 197 0.82 2.50 5.75
C ASN A 197 -0.29 1.45 5.96
N ASP A 198 -1.51 1.88 6.25
CA ASP A 198 -2.64 0.99 6.57
C ASP A 198 -3.56 0.72 5.37
N SER A 199 -3.29 1.33 4.20
CA SER A 199 -4.16 1.15 3.03
C SER A 199 -4.01 -0.25 2.43
N PRO A 200 -5.09 -1.06 2.38
CA PRO A 200 -5.06 -2.31 1.65
C PRO A 200 -4.97 -2.04 0.15
N ILE A 201 -4.24 -2.92 -0.54
CA ILE A 201 -4.09 -2.88 -2.00
C ILE A 201 -4.85 -4.06 -2.58
N TYR A 202 -5.67 -3.78 -3.59
CA TYR A 202 -6.43 -4.78 -4.30
C TYR A 202 -6.05 -4.82 -5.77
N CYS A 203 -6.14 -6.01 -6.32
CA CYS A 203 -5.98 -6.24 -7.75
C CYS A 203 -7.22 -6.98 -8.26
N PHE A 204 -7.82 -6.47 -9.33
CA PHE A 204 -9.13 -6.94 -9.75
C PHE A 204 -9.26 -7.02 -11.26
N ILE A 205 -10.22 -7.84 -11.68
CA ILE A 205 -10.67 -7.99 -13.06
C ILE A 205 -12.14 -7.56 -13.14
N GLY A 206 -12.50 -6.86 -14.21
CA GLY A 206 -13.87 -6.39 -14.45
C GLY A 206 -14.21 -5.06 -13.76
N ASP A 207 -15.50 -4.73 -13.70
CA ASP A 207 -16.03 -3.49 -13.11
C ASP A 207 -17.07 -3.82 -12.03
N PRO A 208 -16.80 -3.53 -10.73
CA PRO A 208 -17.71 -3.85 -9.64
C PRO A 208 -19.04 -3.08 -9.70
N PHE A 209 -19.08 -1.96 -10.42
CA PHE A 209 -20.27 -1.13 -10.56
C PHE A 209 -21.11 -1.50 -11.78
N ASN A 210 -20.67 -2.46 -12.59
CA ASN A 210 -21.39 -2.96 -13.75
C ASN A 210 -21.93 -4.37 -13.49
N LYS A 211 -23.24 -4.51 -13.28
CA LYS A 211 -23.91 -5.79 -13.00
C LYS A 211 -23.74 -6.85 -14.10
N SER A 212 -23.40 -6.44 -15.31
CA SER A 212 -23.13 -7.34 -16.44
C SER A 212 -21.65 -7.76 -16.52
N SER A 213 -20.77 -7.18 -15.69
CA SER A 213 -19.35 -7.50 -15.63
C SER A 213 -19.09 -8.67 -14.70
N GLU A 214 -18.20 -9.57 -15.12
CA GLU A 214 -17.63 -10.56 -14.22
C GLU A 214 -16.56 -9.87 -13.37
N PHE A 215 -16.85 -9.71 -12.07
CA PHE A 215 -15.96 -9.03 -11.15
C PHE A 215 -15.31 -10.02 -10.18
N GLY A 216 -14.00 -9.91 -10.03
CA GLY A 216 -13.25 -10.69 -9.07
C GLY A 216 -11.96 -9.97 -8.71
N TYR A 217 -11.45 -10.22 -7.50
CA TYR A 217 -10.26 -9.54 -7.02
C TYR A 217 -9.47 -10.39 -6.02
N VAL A 218 -8.27 -9.91 -5.72
CA VAL A 218 -7.44 -10.38 -4.62
C VAL A 218 -6.95 -9.19 -3.79
N LYS A 219 -7.02 -9.31 -2.46
CA LYS A 219 -6.32 -8.43 -1.53
C LYS A 219 -4.86 -8.87 -1.47
N LEU A 220 -3.94 -7.94 -1.72
CA LEU A 220 -2.51 -8.22 -1.64
C LEU A 220 -2.07 -8.39 -0.19
N ALA A 221 -1.12 -9.29 0.04
CA ALA A 221 -0.48 -9.42 1.33
C ALA A 221 0.21 -8.10 1.73
N SER A 222 0.11 -7.74 3.01
CA SER A 222 0.82 -6.59 3.56
C SER A 222 2.34 -6.81 3.45
N ALA A 223 3.05 -5.79 2.96
CA ALA A 223 4.51 -5.78 2.90
C ALA A 223 5.04 -4.59 3.71
N PRO A 224 6.10 -4.77 4.53
CA PRO A 224 6.72 -3.66 5.25
C PRO A 224 7.39 -2.69 4.26
N PHE A 225 7.60 -1.44 4.67
CA PHE A 225 8.42 -0.49 3.92
C PHE A 225 9.90 -0.58 4.31
N TYR A 226 10.78 -0.08 3.44
CA TYR A 226 12.16 0.22 3.83
C TYR A 226 12.20 1.35 4.84
N GLU A 227 13.11 1.24 5.80
CA GLU A 227 13.48 2.36 6.64
C GLU A 227 14.44 3.25 5.84
N LEU A 228 14.15 4.55 5.75
CA LEU A 228 14.97 5.45 4.95
C LEU A 228 16.32 5.73 5.64
N PRO A 229 17.44 5.74 4.91
CA PRO A 229 18.77 5.86 5.49
C PRO A 229 19.05 7.28 5.99
N ILE A 230 19.67 7.40 7.16
CA ILE A 230 20.07 8.69 7.75
C ILE A 230 21.52 8.62 8.14
N LEU A 231 22.33 9.60 7.71
CA LEU A 231 23.71 9.72 8.16
C LEU A 231 23.74 10.39 9.54
N THR A 232 24.22 9.66 10.55
CA THR A 232 24.20 10.10 11.95
C THR A 232 25.38 10.99 12.34
N SER A 233 26.48 10.94 11.59
CA SER A 233 27.69 11.72 11.84
C SER A 233 27.64 13.08 11.15
N LEU A 234 28.16 14.12 11.81
CA LEU A 234 28.39 15.40 11.16
C LEU A 234 29.51 15.32 10.10
N PRO A 235 29.40 16.09 9.01
CA PRO A 235 30.53 16.33 8.11
C PRO A 235 31.65 17.11 8.82
N THR A 236 32.85 17.07 8.26
CA THR A 236 34.02 17.82 8.72
C THR A 236 34.41 18.88 7.70
N LEU A 237 34.88 20.03 8.20
CA LEU A 237 35.47 21.07 7.36
C LEU A 237 36.88 20.66 6.96
N VAL A 238 37.14 20.57 5.66
CA VAL A 238 38.49 20.32 5.11
C VAL A 238 39.19 21.65 4.85
N ALA A 239 38.52 22.57 4.15
CA ALA A 239 39.03 23.89 3.83
C ALA A 239 37.90 24.87 3.53
N SER A 240 38.16 26.16 3.66
CA SER A 240 37.23 27.22 3.24
C SER A 240 37.99 28.36 2.57
N GLY A 241 37.28 29.09 1.72
CA GLY A 241 37.70 30.36 1.16
C GLY A 241 36.56 31.38 1.21
N ASN A 242 36.72 32.47 0.47
CA ASN A 242 35.75 33.57 0.42
C ASN A 242 34.41 33.15 -0.20
N TYR A 243 34.44 32.33 -1.24
CA TYR A 243 33.25 31.96 -2.02
C TYR A 243 33.05 30.45 -2.17
N TRP A 244 33.76 29.67 -1.33
CA TRP A 244 33.72 28.21 -1.39
C TRP A 244 34.05 27.56 -0.05
N VAL A 245 33.56 26.35 0.15
CA VAL A 245 33.83 25.48 1.30
C VAL A 245 34.00 24.04 0.81
N VAL A 246 35.03 23.35 1.29
CA VAL A 246 35.21 21.91 1.09
C VAL A 246 34.88 21.18 2.38
N ILE A 247 33.90 20.29 2.29
CA ILE A 247 33.50 19.40 3.38
C ILE A 247 33.86 17.95 3.05
N SER A 248 34.04 17.13 4.09
CA SER A 248 34.18 15.68 3.95
C SER A 248 33.28 14.93 4.93
N TRP A 249 32.85 13.73 4.56
CA TRP A 249 32.05 12.85 5.44
C TRP A 249 32.32 11.38 5.12
N ARG A 250 31.98 10.50 6.06
CA ARG A 250 32.05 9.06 5.82
C ARG A 250 30.82 8.57 5.03
N PRO A 251 30.96 7.50 4.23
CA PRO A 251 29.81 6.80 3.68
C PRO A 251 28.88 6.29 4.78
N TRP A 252 27.60 6.19 4.45
CA TRP A 252 26.57 5.57 5.28
C TRP A 252 26.94 4.11 5.55
N ASN A 253 26.74 3.68 6.80
CA ASN A 253 27.08 2.35 7.26
C ASN A 253 25.95 1.79 8.14
N SER A 254 25.32 0.71 7.68
CA SER A 254 24.20 0.04 8.35
C SER A 254 24.46 -0.44 9.78
N SER A 255 25.73 -0.53 10.21
CA SER A 255 26.06 -0.95 11.58
C SER A 255 26.02 0.20 12.59
N ILE A 256 26.04 1.45 12.13
CA ILE A 256 26.14 2.65 12.99
C ILE A 256 25.16 3.77 12.61
N ASP A 257 24.62 3.73 11.38
CA ASP A 257 23.57 4.61 10.91
C ASP A 257 22.22 3.90 10.88
N SER A 258 21.15 4.71 10.84
CA SER A 258 19.79 4.21 10.72
C SER A 258 19.39 3.97 9.26
N GLY A 259 18.40 3.09 9.08
CA GLY A 259 17.76 2.80 7.80
C GLY A 259 18.32 1.62 7.04
N ASP A 260 17.75 1.41 5.85
CA ASP A 260 18.04 0.28 4.98
C ASP A 260 18.82 0.76 3.72
N GLY A 261 19.79 -0.06 3.27
CA GLY A 261 20.43 0.08 1.96
C GLY A 261 19.69 -0.67 0.83
N PRO A 262 20.21 -0.67 -0.41
CA PRO A 262 21.50 -0.11 -0.83
C PRO A 262 21.45 1.39 -1.11
N ILE A 263 22.56 2.08 -0.84
CA ILE A 263 22.71 3.53 -1.06
C ILE A 263 23.16 3.80 -2.49
N THR A 264 22.47 4.71 -3.17
CA THR A 264 22.72 5.07 -4.57
C THR A 264 23.31 6.46 -4.71
N SER A 265 23.05 7.37 -3.76
CA SER A 265 23.64 8.72 -3.77
C SER A 265 23.50 9.44 -2.43
N TYR A 266 24.15 10.60 -2.34
CA TYR A 266 24.05 11.55 -1.24
C TYR A 266 23.65 12.90 -1.80
N ARG A 267 22.71 13.58 -1.16
CA ARG A 267 22.33 14.95 -1.54
C ARG A 267 22.80 15.92 -0.47
N VAL A 268 23.67 16.84 -0.87
CA VAL A 268 24.15 17.94 -0.02
C VAL A 268 23.21 19.12 -0.20
N TYR A 269 22.71 19.62 0.91
CA TYR A 269 21.88 20.83 1.00
C TYR A 269 22.65 21.93 1.73
N VAL A 270 22.59 23.15 1.20
CA VAL A 270 23.23 24.33 1.79
C VAL A 270 22.17 25.41 1.95
N HIS A 271 22.03 25.90 3.17
CA HIS A 271 21.10 26.97 3.51
C HIS A 271 21.87 28.13 4.14
N THR A 272 21.38 29.36 3.96
CA THR A 272 21.79 30.47 4.81
C THR A 272 21.17 30.32 6.20
N GLU A 273 21.68 31.05 7.19
CA GLU A 273 21.12 31.09 8.55
C GLU A 273 19.64 31.53 8.58
N ASP A 274 19.20 32.30 7.58
CA ASP A 274 17.80 32.70 7.38
C ASP A 274 16.91 31.58 6.80
N GLY A 275 17.47 30.39 6.54
CA GLY A 275 16.76 29.19 6.09
C GLY A 275 16.53 29.09 4.58
N ASN A 276 17.02 30.04 3.78
CA ASN A 276 16.91 29.97 2.33
C ASN A 276 17.88 28.92 1.78
N GLU A 277 17.36 27.91 1.07
CA GLU A 277 18.20 26.95 0.33
C GLU A 277 18.93 27.70 -0.79
N THR A 278 20.25 27.80 -0.69
CA THR A 278 21.08 28.49 -1.67
C THR A 278 21.70 27.56 -2.68
N HIS A 279 21.88 26.29 -2.32
CA HIS A 279 22.55 25.31 -3.17
C HIS A 279 22.17 23.87 -2.78
N SER A 280 21.99 23.00 -3.77
CA SER A 280 21.95 21.56 -3.56
C SER A 280 22.63 20.78 -4.68
N ALA A 281 23.26 19.66 -4.31
CA ALA A 281 24.02 18.82 -5.22
C ALA A 281 23.91 17.34 -4.85
N THR A 282 23.88 16.47 -5.86
CA THR A 282 23.83 15.01 -5.66
C THR A 282 25.18 14.39 -6.03
N LEU A 283 25.72 13.57 -5.13
CA LEU A 283 26.97 12.84 -5.30
C LEU A 283 26.70 11.34 -5.31
N LEU A 284 27.39 10.62 -6.19
CA LEU A 284 27.40 9.16 -6.23
C LEU A 284 28.26 8.60 -5.08
N PRO A 285 28.15 7.29 -4.75
CA PRO A 285 28.87 6.69 -3.63
C PRO A 285 30.40 6.64 -3.82
N ASP A 286 30.89 6.93 -5.03
CA ASP A 286 32.32 7.10 -5.33
C ASP A 286 32.81 8.56 -5.18
N GLY A 287 31.93 9.47 -4.75
CA GLY A 287 32.23 10.90 -4.58
C GLY A 287 32.11 11.74 -5.85
N SER A 288 31.74 11.14 -6.99
CA SER A 288 31.53 11.90 -8.22
C SER A 288 30.18 12.63 -8.23
N LEU A 289 30.11 13.79 -8.89
CA LEU A 289 28.88 14.56 -9.03
C LEU A 289 27.94 13.88 -10.03
N ASP A 290 26.68 13.67 -9.66
CA ASP A 290 25.67 13.13 -10.57
C ASP A 290 25.22 14.22 -11.55
N THR A 291 25.92 14.32 -12.68
CA THR A 291 25.65 15.32 -13.73
C THR A 291 24.77 14.79 -14.87
N GLY A 292 24.25 13.56 -14.73
CA GLY A 292 23.43 12.91 -15.77
C GLY A 292 24.16 12.65 -17.10
N SER A 293 25.48 12.90 -17.18
CA SER A 293 26.29 12.72 -18.39
C SER A 293 27.25 11.54 -18.22
N SER A 294 26.94 10.43 -18.90
CA SER A 294 27.84 9.29 -19.05
C SER A 294 29.01 9.64 -19.98
N ARG A 295 29.97 10.44 -19.49
CA ARG A 295 31.26 10.65 -20.15
C ARG A 295 32.41 10.58 -19.14
N GLY A 296 33.20 9.51 -19.28
CA GLY A 296 34.60 9.48 -18.82
C GLY A 296 34.80 9.16 -17.34
N ARG A 297 34.60 7.89 -16.99
CA ARG A 297 35.05 7.29 -15.74
C ARG A 297 36.54 7.55 -15.54
N ARG A 298 36.91 8.34 -14.53
CA ARG A 298 38.28 8.46 -14.06
C ARG A 298 38.30 7.98 -12.61
N GLU A 299 38.84 6.78 -12.40
CA GLU A 299 39.09 6.25 -11.07
C GLU A 299 40.06 7.18 -10.34
N VAL A 300 39.58 7.84 -9.29
CA VAL A 300 40.45 8.48 -8.29
C VAL A 300 40.54 7.49 -7.14
N THR A 301 41.47 6.55 -7.25
CA THR A 301 41.90 5.75 -6.10
C THR A 301 42.75 6.62 -5.20
N SER A 302 42.19 7.17 -4.12
CA SER A 302 42.99 7.62 -2.98
C SER A 302 42.64 6.77 -1.76
N LYS A 303 43.50 5.78 -1.50
CA LYS A 303 43.53 5.05 -0.23
C LYS A 303 43.98 6.01 0.87
N ALA A 304 43.04 6.68 1.54
CA ALA A 304 43.29 7.37 2.81
C ALA A 304 41.96 7.69 3.51
N LEU A 305 41.33 6.66 4.11
CA LEU A 305 39.94 6.66 4.62
C LEU A 305 38.96 6.89 3.46
N ASP A 306 38.03 5.97 3.23
CA ASP A 306 37.05 6.08 2.11
C ASP A 306 36.03 7.20 2.39
N LEU A 307 36.48 8.43 2.61
CA LEU A 307 35.67 9.61 2.87
C LEU A 307 35.23 10.23 1.55
N LEU A 308 34.01 10.71 1.53
CA LEU A 308 33.43 11.51 0.45
C LEU A 308 33.81 12.96 0.70
N GLU A 309 34.22 13.67 -0.35
CA GLU A 309 34.54 15.10 -0.29
C GLU A 309 33.72 15.87 -1.33
N TYR A 310 33.28 17.07 -0.97
CA TYR A 310 32.56 17.95 -1.90
C TYR A 310 33.00 19.40 -1.75
N ASN A 311 33.34 20.02 -2.88
CA ASN A 311 33.66 21.44 -2.96
C ASN A 311 32.40 22.24 -3.34
N ILE A 312 31.85 22.95 -2.36
CA ILE A 312 30.72 23.86 -2.51
C ILE A 312 31.28 25.20 -2.98
N THR A 313 30.86 25.67 -4.14
CA THR A 313 31.32 26.93 -4.74
C THR A 313 30.16 27.87 -5.02
N GLY A 314 30.43 29.17 -5.19
CA GLY A 314 29.39 30.17 -5.48
C GLY A 314 28.69 30.69 -4.23
N LEU A 315 29.35 30.59 -3.08
CA LEU A 315 28.90 31.15 -1.81
C LEU A 315 29.24 32.64 -1.72
N GLU A 316 28.67 33.34 -0.74
CA GLU A 316 28.94 34.74 -0.41
C GLU A 316 30.08 34.86 0.61
N ASP A 317 30.86 35.94 0.54
CA ASP A 317 31.97 36.23 1.45
C ASP A 317 31.47 36.53 2.87
N GLY A 318 32.22 36.07 3.89
CA GLY A 318 31.90 36.32 5.29
C GLY A 318 30.51 35.88 5.76
N THR A 319 29.88 34.90 5.09
CA THR A 319 28.49 34.50 5.30
C THR A 319 28.40 33.14 6.01
N ASN A 320 27.44 33.02 6.95
CA ASN A 320 27.16 31.77 7.66
C ASN A 320 26.24 30.87 6.82
N TYR A 321 26.61 29.60 6.72
CA TYR A 321 25.86 28.55 6.04
C TYR A 321 25.62 27.37 6.97
N GLU A 322 24.49 26.72 6.78
CA GLU A 322 24.12 25.44 7.38
C GLU A 322 24.07 24.36 6.29
N ILE A 323 24.92 23.34 6.45
CA ILE A 323 25.05 22.26 5.50
C ILE A 323 24.47 20.98 6.10
N GLN A 324 23.62 20.30 5.34
CA GLN A 324 23.06 19.01 5.71
C GLN A 324 23.22 18.01 4.56
N ILE A 325 23.30 16.72 4.90
CA ILE A 325 23.47 15.65 3.92
C ILE A 325 22.32 14.66 4.09
N ALA A 326 21.52 14.48 3.05
CA ALA A 326 20.54 13.41 2.96
C ALA A 326 21.15 12.20 2.25
N VAL A 327 20.83 11.00 2.73
CA VAL A 327 21.26 9.74 2.11
C VAL A 327 20.12 9.20 1.25
N ILE A 328 20.43 8.78 0.03
CA ILE A 328 19.42 8.29 -0.93
C ILE A 328 19.67 6.80 -1.18
N ARG A 329 18.68 5.99 -0.84
CA ARG A 329 18.64 4.56 -1.20
C ARG A 329 18.00 4.34 -2.57
N GLU A 330 18.18 3.14 -3.09
CA GLU A 330 17.57 2.72 -4.34
C GLU A 330 16.03 2.82 -4.31
N GLY A 331 15.48 3.18 -5.47
CA GLY A 331 14.04 3.25 -5.73
C GLY A 331 13.44 4.66 -5.55
N PRO A 332 12.22 4.89 -6.05
CA PRO A 332 11.52 6.17 -5.89
C PRO A 332 11.27 6.47 -4.41
N LYS A 333 11.20 7.76 -4.05
CA LYS A 333 11.04 8.22 -2.66
C LYS A 333 12.08 7.63 -1.68
N GLY A 334 13.28 7.32 -2.16
CA GLY A 334 14.36 6.72 -1.36
C GLY A 334 15.25 7.72 -0.61
N GLU A 335 14.97 9.02 -0.68
CA GLU A 335 15.73 10.03 0.05
C GLU A 335 15.29 10.04 1.52
N GLY A 336 16.22 9.74 2.43
CA GLY A 336 15.98 9.82 3.85
C GLY A 336 16.12 11.23 4.42
N ASP A 337 15.85 11.34 5.71
CA ASP A 337 15.95 12.63 6.40
C ASP A 337 17.36 13.21 6.31
N ARG A 338 17.40 14.54 6.26
CA ARG A 338 18.63 15.30 6.30
C ARG A 338 19.35 15.01 7.63
N GLY A 339 20.62 14.62 7.53
CA GLY A 339 21.48 14.40 8.68
C GLY A 339 21.68 15.66 9.54
N PRO A 340 22.48 15.56 10.62
CA PRO A 340 22.68 16.67 11.55
C PRO A 340 23.26 17.91 10.83
N PRO A 341 22.76 19.11 11.15
CA PRO A 341 23.23 20.34 10.52
C PRO A 341 24.65 20.72 10.94
N PHE A 342 25.44 21.13 9.95
CA PHE A 342 26.82 21.57 10.11
C PHE A 342 26.97 23.03 9.72
N SER A 343 27.26 23.88 10.70
CA SER A 343 27.44 25.31 10.48
C SER A 343 28.87 25.65 10.07
N VAL A 344 29.01 26.49 9.04
CA VAL A 344 30.30 26.99 8.55
C VAL A 344 30.18 28.44 8.09
N LYS A 345 31.24 29.22 8.30
CA LYS A 345 31.35 30.59 7.77
C LYS A 345 32.40 30.63 6.66
N THR A 346 32.08 31.25 5.52
CA THR A 346 33.10 31.56 4.50
C THR A 346 34.11 32.57 5.04
N GLN A 347 35.31 32.59 4.48
CA GLN A 347 36.30 33.59 4.85
C GLN A 347 35.81 34.98 4.45
N GLU A 348 36.31 36.01 5.12
CA GLU A 348 35.95 37.42 4.88
C GLU A 348 37.20 38.16 4.38
N PHE A 349 37.03 39.10 3.44
CA PHE A 349 38.14 39.95 3.01
C PHE A 349 38.66 40.81 4.16
N LEU A 350 39.92 40.58 4.54
CA LEU A 350 40.68 41.48 5.40
C LEU A 350 41.46 42.45 4.48
N TRP A 351 40.96 43.68 4.35
CA TRP A 351 41.61 44.76 3.60
C TRP A 351 42.80 45.36 4.36
#